data_AF-A0A1U8HMK7-F1
#
_entry.id   AF-A0A1U8HMK7-F1
#
_cell.length_a   1.000
_cell.length_b   1.000
_cell.length_c   1.000
_cell.angle_alpha   90.00
_cell.angle_beta   90.00
_cell.angle_gamma   90.00
#
_symmetry.space_group_name_H-M   'P 1'
#
loop_
_entity.id
_entity.type
_entity.pdbx_description
1 polymer ?
#
loop_
_entity_poly.entity_id
_entity_poly.type
_entity_poly.pdbx_seq_one_letter_code
_entity_poly.pdbx_strand_id
1 'polypeptide(L)'
;MGQQVNQMEVRHVLVKDVRDVMVANRRMTRSMTIEVYSRCNEMFQVTETIGRRLGIPPRSYGVDFRNRQCDCKRFQTLRYPYAHVVVACSKVSLNVEQFIDKVYTLERKLCVWENEFPVLPDLSTWEVPPTTFELVPDKGLRRNPKGCL
;
A
#
# COMPACT_ATOMS: atom_id res chain seq x y z
N MET A 1 41.93 17.61 -14.48
CA MET A 1 40.77 17.26 -15.32
C MET A 1 39.92 16.30 -14.51
N GLY A 2 39.01 16.83 -13.68
CA GLY A 2 38.21 16.04 -12.75
C GLY A 2 36.99 15.46 -13.46
N GLN A 3 36.79 14.15 -13.37
CA GLN A 3 35.61 13.49 -13.92
C GLN A 3 34.36 14.00 -13.18
N GLN A 4 33.47 14.61 -13.94
CA GLN A 4 32.13 14.97 -13.53
C GLN A 4 31.37 13.66 -13.34
N VAL A 5 31.12 13.29 -12.08
CA VAL A 5 30.22 12.18 -11.75
C VAL A 5 28.83 12.62 -12.17
N ASN A 6 28.33 12.09 -13.27
CA ASN A 6 26.94 12.28 -13.70
C ASN A 6 26.05 11.89 -12.53
N GLN A 7 25.34 12.87 -11.97
CA GLN A 7 24.20 12.61 -11.09
C GLN A 7 23.19 11.81 -11.92
N MET A 8 23.16 10.49 -11.74
CA MET A 8 22.03 9.68 -12.18
C MET A 8 20.77 10.32 -11.60
N GLU A 9 19.82 10.68 -12.45
CA GLU A 9 18.45 10.93 -12.03
C GLU A 9 18.00 9.72 -11.22
N VAL A 10 18.05 9.82 -9.89
CA VAL A 10 17.61 8.75 -9.00
C VAL A 10 16.09 8.73 -9.11
N ARG A 11 15.59 8.02 -10.12
CA ARG A 11 14.19 7.57 -10.14
C ARG A 11 13.99 6.79 -8.85
N HIS A 12 13.23 7.34 -7.91
CA HIS A 12 12.94 6.68 -6.64
C HIS A 12 12.44 5.25 -6.92
N VAL A 13 13.27 4.25 -6.60
CA VAL A 13 12.93 2.86 -6.87
C VAL A 13 11.87 2.44 -5.86
N LEU A 14 10.65 2.23 -6.33
CA LEU A 14 9.57 1.70 -5.51
C LEU A 14 9.80 0.23 -5.17
N VAL A 15 9.28 -0.21 -4.03
CA VAL A 15 9.24 -1.64 -3.68
C VAL A 15 8.37 -2.39 -4.70
N LYS A 16 8.79 -3.61 -5.05
CA LYS A 16 8.14 -4.45 -6.07
C LYS A 16 6.64 -4.62 -5.83
N ASP A 17 6.24 -4.86 -4.58
CA ASP A 17 4.84 -5.10 -4.21
C ASP A 17 3.92 -3.93 -4.60
N VAL A 18 4.37 -2.69 -4.42
CA VAL A 18 3.60 -1.50 -4.80
C VAL A 18 3.52 -1.36 -6.31
N ARG A 19 4.59 -1.67 -7.05
CA ARG A 19 4.54 -1.68 -8.52
C ARG A 19 3.50 -2.67 -9.04
N ASP A 20 3.46 -3.88 -8.48
CA ASP A 20 2.53 -4.92 -8.91
C ASP A 20 1.07 -4.52 -8.63
N VAL A 21 0.80 -3.93 -7.45
CA VAL A 21 -0.50 -3.36 -7.12
C VAL A 21 -0.86 -2.19 -8.05
N MET A 22 0.11 -1.34 -8.43
CA MET A 22 -0.15 -0.25 -9.39
C MET A 22 -0.56 -0.77 -10.76
N VAL A 23 0.03 -1.87 -11.21
CA VAL A 23 -0.39 -2.53 -12.47
C VAL A 23 -1.84 -3.02 -12.36
N ALA A 24 -2.22 -3.62 -11.23
CA ALA A 24 -3.61 -4.03 -11.00
C ALA A 24 -4.55 -2.82 -10.97
N ASN A 25 -4.17 -1.73 -10.28
CA ASN A 25 -4.98 -0.52 -10.19
C ASN A 25 -5.20 0.12 -11.55
N ARG A 26 -4.18 0.14 -12.42
CA ARG A 26 -4.30 0.60 -13.82
C ARG A 26 -5.26 -0.25 -14.65
N ARG A 27 -5.40 -1.55 -14.36
CA ARG A 27 -6.35 -2.41 -15.10
C ARG A 27 -7.80 -2.10 -14.73
N MET A 28 -8.07 -1.74 -13.47
CA MET A 28 -9.42 -1.43 -12.99
C MET A 28 -9.99 -0.15 -13.58
N THR A 29 -9.16 0.78 -14.06
CA THR A 29 -9.63 2.05 -14.63
C THR A 29 -10.51 1.87 -15.87
N ARG A 30 -10.45 0.71 -16.53
CA ARG A 30 -11.22 0.39 -17.74
C ARG A 30 -12.74 0.38 -17.52
N SER A 31 -13.20 0.21 -16.28
CA SER A 31 -14.63 0.22 -15.91
C SER A 31 -15.06 1.54 -15.25
N MET A 32 -14.28 2.61 -15.44
CA MET A 32 -14.50 3.90 -14.80
C MET A 32 -14.61 5.03 -15.82
N THR A 33 -15.50 5.99 -15.56
CA THR A 33 -15.61 7.25 -16.28
C THR A 33 -15.24 8.41 -15.35
N ILE A 34 -14.80 9.53 -15.92
CA ILE A 34 -14.40 10.71 -15.15
C ILE A 34 -15.21 11.91 -15.58
N GLU A 35 -15.78 12.57 -14.59
CA GLU A 35 -16.36 13.90 -14.68
C GLU A 35 -15.45 14.89 -13.96
N VAL A 36 -15.11 15.99 -14.62
CA VAL A 36 -14.20 16.99 -14.08
C VAL A 36 -15.03 18.11 -13.49
N TYR A 37 -15.00 18.29 -12.16
CA TYR A 37 -15.71 19.38 -11.49
C TYR A 37 -14.90 20.67 -11.42
N SER A 38 -13.64 20.59 -10.97
CA SER A 38 -12.76 21.76 -10.93
C SER A 38 -11.31 21.36 -11.11
N ARG A 39 -10.78 21.58 -12.33
CA ARG A 39 -9.36 21.37 -12.61
C ARG A 39 -8.48 22.32 -11.78
N CYS A 40 -8.90 23.57 -11.59
CA CYS A 40 -8.14 24.56 -10.82
C CYS A 40 -8.04 24.18 -9.34
N ASN A 41 -9.09 23.56 -8.78
CA ASN A 41 -9.09 23.08 -7.40
C ASN A 41 -8.60 21.64 -7.27
N GLU A 42 -8.15 21.04 -8.38
CA GLU A 42 -7.68 19.65 -8.47
C GLU A 42 -8.68 18.61 -7.93
N MET A 43 -9.98 18.86 -8.18
CA MET A 43 -11.09 18.05 -7.71
C MET A 43 -11.82 17.39 -8.89
N PHE A 44 -11.96 16.07 -8.81
CA PHE A 44 -12.51 15.22 -9.85
C PHE A 44 -13.57 14.29 -9.27
N GLN A 45 -14.54 13.90 -10.09
CA GLN A 45 -15.45 12.81 -9.76
C GLN A 45 -15.23 11.65 -10.70
N VAL A 46 -15.06 10.48 -10.12
CA VAL A 46 -14.86 9.23 -10.83
C VAL A 46 -16.09 8.38 -10.61
N THR A 47 -16.74 7.99 -11.71
CA THR A 47 -17.89 7.10 -11.68
C THR A 47 -17.42 5.69 -12.05
N GLU A 48 -17.61 4.74 -11.14
CA GLU A 48 -17.22 3.35 -11.25
C GLU A 48 -18.45 2.47 -11.52
N THR A 49 -18.36 1.63 -12.55
CA THR A 49 -19.37 0.61 -12.85
C THR A 49 -18.98 -0.71 -12.19
N ILE A 50 -19.81 -1.23 -11.28
CA ILE A 50 -19.54 -2.46 -10.53
C ILE A 50 -19.95 -3.67 -11.39
N GLY A 51 -19.02 -4.09 -12.25
CA GLY A 51 -19.20 -5.23 -13.15
C GLY A 51 -20.22 -4.98 -14.28
N ARG A 52 -20.30 -5.92 -15.24
CA ARG A 52 -21.31 -5.89 -16.33
C ARG A 52 -22.70 -6.36 -15.87
N ARG A 53 -23.01 -6.29 -14.58
CA ARG A 53 -24.33 -6.72 -14.08
C ARG A 53 -25.34 -5.61 -14.32
N LEU A 54 -26.22 -5.84 -15.28
CA LEU A 54 -27.40 -5.01 -15.52
C LEU A 54 -28.17 -4.85 -14.20
N GLY A 55 -28.43 -3.60 -13.81
CA GLY A 55 -29.25 -3.25 -12.64
C GLY A 55 -28.52 -2.72 -11.41
N ILE A 56 -27.17 -2.75 -11.35
CA ILE A 56 -26.44 -2.07 -10.27
C ILE A 56 -26.11 -0.64 -10.73
N PRO A 57 -26.57 0.40 -10.00
CA PRO A 57 -26.24 1.77 -10.36
C PRO A 57 -24.73 2.03 -10.18
N PRO A 58 -24.12 2.84 -11.06
CA PRO A 58 -22.73 3.27 -10.88
C PRO A 58 -22.54 4.01 -9.56
N ARG A 59 -21.34 3.90 -8.99
CA ARG A 59 -20.94 4.67 -7.79
C ARG A 59 -20.01 5.80 -8.18
N SER A 60 -20.19 6.96 -7.56
CA SER A 60 -19.33 8.11 -7.80
C SER A 60 -18.44 8.40 -6.59
N TYR A 61 -17.19 8.73 -6.86
CA TYR A 61 -16.16 9.01 -5.87
C TYR A 61 -15.46 10.33 -6.20
N GLY A 62 -15.43 11.25 -5.24
CA GLY A 62 -14.58 12.42 -5.28
C GLY A 62 -13.10 12.04 -5.12
N VAL A 63 -12.25 12.69 -5.92
CA VAL A 63 -10.78 12.65 -5.84
C VAL A 63 -10.29 14.08 -5.69
N ASP A 64 -9.57 14.33 -4.61
CA ASP A 64 -8.93 15.61 -4.28
C ASP A 64 -7.41 15.39 -4.26
N PHE A 65 -6.71 15.91 -5.28
CA PHE A 65 -5.26 15.76 -5.35
C PHE A 65 -4.51 16.60 -4.32
N ARG A 66 -5.01 17.81 -4.00
CA ARG A 66 -4.37 18.72 -3.05
C ARG A 66 -4.28 18.10 -1.67
N ASN A 67 -5.40 17.53 -1.22
CA ASN A 67 -5.48 16.91 0.10
C ASN A 67 -5.12 15.42 0.08
N ARG A 68 -4.77 14.87 -1.09
CA ARG A 68 -4.48 13.45 -1.30
C ARG A 68 -5.60 12.55 -0.77
N GLN A 69 -6.85 12.89 -1.11
CA GLN A 69 -8.02 12.18 -0.63
C GLN A 69 -8.86 11.59 -1.75
N CYS A 70 -9.49 10.46 -1.45
CA CYS A 70 -10.56 9.91 -2.24
C CYS A 70 -11.70 9.46 -1.33
N ASP A 71 -12.94 9.58 -1.78
CA ASP A 71 -14.11 9.15 -1.02
C ASP A 71 -14.10 7.65 -0.71
N CYS A 72 -13.42 6.85 -1.53
CA CYS A 72 -13.24 5.41 -1.28
C CYS A 72 -12.34 5.09 -0.07
N LYS A 73 -11.68 6.09 0.53
CA LYS A 73 -10.74 6.03 1.65
C LYS A 73 -9.48 5.19 1.43
N ARG A 74 -9.42 4.37 0.37
CA ARG A 74 -8.26 3.53 0.04
C ARG A 74 -7.00 4.33 -0.23
N PHE A 75 -7.10 5.49 -0.88
CA PHE A 75 -5.93 6.33 -1.12
C PHE A 75 -5.27 6.77 0.19
N GLN A 76 -6.08 7.18 1.17
CA GLN A 76 -5.64 7.63 2.48
C GLN A 76 -5.07 6.46 3.29
N THR A 77 -5.79 5.34 3.36
CA THR A 77 -5.39 4.17 4.16
C THR A 77 -4.13 3.51 3.61
N LEU A 78 -4.06 3.32 2.29
CA LEU A 78 -2.96 2.61 1.64
C LEU A 78 -1.74 3.50 1.40
N ARG A 79 -1.88 4.82 1.53
CA ARG A 79 -0.81 5.81 1.28
C ARG A 79 -0.19 5.69 -0.13
N TYR A 80 -0.95 5.16 -1.08
CA TYR A 80 -0.62 5.15 -2.50
C TYR A 80 -1.90 5.24 -3.35
N PRO A 81 -1.81 5.67 -4.62
CA PRO A 81 -2.96 5.86 -5.49
C PRO A 81 -3.77 4.58 -5.71
N TYR A 82 -5.07 4.63 -5.39
CA TYR A 82 -6.03 3.62 -5.84
C TYR A 82 -6.54 3.93 -7.25
N ALA A 83 -7.31 3.03 -7.86
CA ALA A 83 -7.77 3.15 -9.25
C ALA A 83 -8.45 4.48 -9.59
N HIS A 84 -9.25 5.06 -8.67
CA HIS A 84 -9.88 6.37 -8.88
C HIS A 84 -8.85 7.49 -9.07
N VAL A 85 -7.78 7.48 -8.26
CA VAL A 85 -6.68 8.45 -8.35
C VAL A 85 -5.87 8.22 -9.62
N VAL A 86 -5.62 6.96 -10.00
CA VAL A 86 -4.89 6.59 -11.23
C VAL A 86 -5.62 7.11 -12.47
N VAL A 87 -6.94 6.88 -12.55
CA VAL A 87 -7.72 7.32 -13.70
C VAL A 87 -7.78 8.85 -13.74
N ALA A 88 -7.99 9.52 -12.60
CA ALA A 88 -7.98 10.98 -12.51
C ALA A 88 -6.61 11.56 -12.95
N CYS A 89 -5.49 10.95 -12.53
CA CYS A 89 -4.15 11.37 -12.96
C CYS A 89 -4.01 11.29 -14.48
N SER A 90 -4.49 10.19 -15.08
CA SER A 90 -4.48 9.99 -16.52
C SER A 90 -5.28 11.07 -17.27
N LYS A 91 -6.41 11.53 -16.71
CA LYS A 91 -7.27 12.55 -17.31
C LYS A 91 -6.61 13.93 -17.40
N VAL A 92 -5.68 14.23 -16.50
CA VAL A 92 -4.94 15.50 -16.48
C VAL A 92 -3.45 15.34 -16.71
N SER A 93 -3.03 14.18 -17.22
CA SER A 93 -1.63 13.88 -17.57
C SER A 93 -0.64 14.09 -16.40
N LEU A 94 -1.08 13.83 -15.17
CA LEU A 94 -0.21 13.86 -13.99
C LEU A 94 0.53 12.53 -13.81
N ASN A 95 1.78 12.60 -13.37
CA ASN A 95 2.53 11.42 -12.98
C ASN A 95 1.95 10.82 -11.69
N VAL A 96 1.33 9.65 -11.79
CA VAL A 96 0.72 8.98 -10.63
C VAL A 96 1.72 8.65 -9.52
N GLU A 97 3.00 8.44 -9.85
CA GLU A 97 4.03 8.07 -8.87
C GLU A 97 4.30 9.19 -7.86
N GLN A 98 4.04 10.46 -8.21
CA GLN A 98 4.20 11.58 -7.28
C GLN A 98 3.25 11.46 -6.06
N PHE A 99 2.18 10.69 -6.19
CA PHE A 99 1.19 10.46 -5.14
C PHE A 99 1.50 9.22 -4.28
N ILE A 100 2.57 8.48 -4.56
CA ILE A 100 3.00 7.35 -3.73
C ILE A 100 3.81 7.88 -2.56
N ASP A 101 3.49 7.42 -1.35
CA ASP A 101 4.21 7.84 -0.15
C ASP A 101 5.64 7.29 -0.11
N LYS A 102 6.57 8.08 0.43
CA LYS A 102 7.99 7.75 0.53
C LYS A 102 8.26 6.49 1.36
N VAL A 103 7.33 6.07 2.22
CA VAL A 103 7.44 4.78 2.95
C VAL A 103 7.59 3.57 2.02
N TYR A 104 7.18 3.69 0.75
CA TYR A 104 7.28 2.64 -0.25
C TYR A 104 8.52 2.75 -1.15
N THR A 105 9.43 3.68 -0.85
CA THR A 105 10.72 3.77 -1.54
C THR A 105 11.67 2.72 -1.00
N LEU A 106 12.51 2.18 -1.87
CA LEU A 106 13.57 1.25 -1.49
C LEU A 106 14.52 1.89 -0.48
N GLU A 107 14.89 3.16 -0.71
CA GLU A 107 15.69 3.98 0.21
C GLU A 107 15.13 3.94 1.63
N ARG A 108 13.84 4.27 1.81
CA ARG A 108 13.21 4.26 3.14
C ARG A 108 13.16 2.87 3.77
N LYS A 109 13.06 1.82 2.95
CA LYS A 109 13.12 0.42 3.43
C LYS A 109 14.53 0.03 3.86
N LEU A 110 15.57 0.55 3.21
CA LEU A 110 16.97 0.30 3.55
C LEU A 110 17.39 1.02 4.83
N CYS A 111 16.82 2.19 5.14
CA CYS A 111 17.08 2.88 6.42
C CYS A 111 16.77 2.02 7.67
N VAL A 112 15.92 1.00 7.56
CA VAL A 112 15.69 0.03 8.65
C VAL A 112 16.96 -0.76 8.98
N TRP A 113 17.79 -1.03 7.96
CA TRP A 113 19.04 -1.79 8.04
C TRP A 113 20.28 -0.91 8.21
N GLU A 114 20.13 0.42 8.24
CA GLU A 114 21.25 1.33 8.50
C GLU A 114 21.73 1.28 9.95
N ASN A 115 20.87 0.86 10.88
CA ASN A 115 21.27 0.67 12.27
C ASN A 115 22.09 -0.62 12.40
N GLU A 116 23.20 -0.55 13.14
CA GLU A 116 23.93 -1.75 13.54
C GLU A 116 23.00 -2.64 14.37
N PHE A 117 22.78 -3.86 13.90
CA PHE A 117 22.15 -4.88 14.73
C PHE A 117 23.10 -5.18 15.88
N PRO A 118 22.60 -5.24 17.13
CA PRO A 118 23.45 -5.69 18.23
C PRO A 118 24.02 -7.05 17.87
N VAL A 119 25.31 -7.22 18.14
CA VAL A 119 25.97 -8.52 17.96
C VAL A 119 25.19 -9.54 18.77
N LEU A 120 24.78 -10.63 18.11
CA LEU A 120 24.16 -11.73 18.83
C LEU A 120 25.15 -12.20 19.90
N PRO A 121 24.75 -12.23 21.19
CA PRO A 121 25.63 -12.71 22.23
C PRO A 121 26.00 -14.16 21.93
N ASP A 122 27.17 -14.60 22.41
CA ASP A 122 27.61 -15.97 22.18
C ASP A 122 26.53 -16.95 22.65
N LEU A 123 26.29 -18.02 21.89
CA LEU A 123 25.26 -19.01 22.21
C LEU A 123 25.42 -19.59 23.62
N SER A 124 26.65 -19.67 24.15
CA SER A 124 26.91 -20.11 25.52
C SER A 124 26.48 -19.13 26.61
N THR A 125 26.23 -17.87 26.25
CA THR A 125 25.76 -16.80 27.14
C THR A 125 24.24 -16.59 27.07
N TRP A 126 23.54 -17.31 26.19
CA TRP A 126 22.09 -17.25 26.12
C TRP A 126 21.48 -17.89 27.36
N GLU A 127 20.55 -17.20 28.01
CA GLU A 127 19.77 -17.82 29.08
C GLU A 127 19.00 -19.00 28.49
N VAL A 128 19.30 -20.20 28.98
CA VAL A 128 18.47 -21.37 28.71
C VAL A 128 17.14 -21.11 29.41
N PRO A 129 16.03 -20.98 28.68
CA PRO A 129 14.76 -20.78 29.32
C PRO A 129 14.48 -21.96 30.26
N PRO A 130 13.86 -21.74 31.43
CA PRO A 130 13.49 -22.84 32.31
C PRO A 130 12.75 -23.90 31.51
N THR A 131 13.19 -25.17 31.60
CA THR A 131 12.57 -26.30 30.89
C THR A 131 11.08 -26.43 31.20
N THR A 132 10.64 -25.85 32.31
CA THR A 132 9.25 -25.73 32.73
C THR A 132 8.61 -24.45 32.21
N PHE A 133 8.27 -24.42 30.93
CA PHE A 133 7.16 -23.58 30.50
C PHE A 133 5.87 -24.34 30.80
N GLU A 134 5.01 -23.75 31.62
CA GLU A 134 3.65 -24.26 31.79
C GLU A 134 2.87 -23.94 30.50
N LEU A 135 2.76 -24.93 29.61
CA LEU A 135 1.94 -24.81 28.42
C LEU A 135 0.47 -24.78 28.85
N VAL A 136 -0.10 -23.59 28.98
CA VAL A 136 -1.53 -23.41 29.25
C VAL A 136 -2.29 -23.68 27.94
N PRO A 137 -3.10 -24.75 27.85
CA PRO A 137 -3.86 -25.04 26.65
C PRO A 137 -4.89 -23.95 26.41
N ASP A 138 -4.95 -23.43 25.17
CA ASP A 138 -5.96 -22.48 24.73
C ASP A 138 -7.36 -23.03 25.06
N LYS A 139 -8.14 -22.23 25.80
CA LYS A 139 -9.49 -22.58 26.25
C LYS A 139 -10.42 -22.88 25.06
N GLY A 140 -10.24 -22.23 23.91
CA GLY A 140 -11.04 -22.43 22.70
C GLY A 140 -10.68 -23.69 21.90
N LEU A 141 -9.51 -24.27 22.15
CA LEU A 141 -9.03 -25.50 21.50
C LEU A 141 -9.18 -26.74 22.38
N ARG A 142 -9.74 -26.59 23.59
CA ARG A 142 -10.04 -27.72 24.48
C ARG A 142 -11.07 -28.62 23.81
N ARG A 143 -10.69 -29.87 23.55
CA ARG A 143 -11.64 -30.89 23.13
C ARG A 143 -12.64 -31.09 24.27
N ASN A 144 -13.93 -30.95 23.97
CA ASN A 144 -14.97 -31.38 24.89
C ASN A 144 -14.77 -32.89 25.13
N PRO A 145 -14.63 -33.35 26.38
CA PRO A 145 -14.58 -34.77 26.65
C PRO A 145 -15.92 -35.38 26.22
N LYS A 146 -15.97 -35.97 25.03
CA LYS A 146 -17.04 -36.90 24.69
C LYS A 146 -16.77 -38.14 25.53
N GLY A 147 -17.69 -38.42 26.45
CA GLY A 147 -17.54 -39.43 27.47
C GLY A 147 -17.44 -40.87 26.95
N CYS A 148 -17.01 -41.73 27.86
CA CYS A 148 -17.28 -43.17 28.08
C CYS A 148 -16.31 -43.57 29.22
N LEU A 149 -16.67 -44.17 30.36
CA LEU A 149 -17.87 -44.77 30.93
C LEU A 149 -17.95 -44.34 32.41
#